data_AF-A0A9D8NSL2-F1
#
_entry.id   AF-A0A9D8NSL2-F1
#
_cell.length_a   1.000
_cell.length_b   1.000
_cell.length_c   1.000
_cell.angle_alpha   90.00
_cell.angle_beta   90.00
_cell.angle_gamma   90.00
#
_symmetry.space_group_name_H-M   'P 1'
#
loop_
_entity.id
_entity.type
_entity.pdbx_description
1 polymer ?
#
loop_
_entity_poly.entity_id
_entity_poly.type
_entity_poly.pdbx_seq_one_letter_code
_entity_poly.pdbx_strand_id
1 'polypeptide(L)'
;MGTRNSSNDGKSTQATASVSGTFKVAALTTALLVGEAAAIVGLFAFVGRPASTNAEPTMAAAEEDVVEEVPLFEGRLSNDRAGQVFVYDTDVYVQVRKGEAERIRREIERSRHELRAEIAAIWRSAEPAHFQEPRFETLTARLEAMLRDRFNRGGRQGVVKAVVVSGAGIRLGR
;
A
#
# COMPACT_ATOMS: atom_id res chain seq x y z
N MET A 1 38.72 85.03 -21.74
CA MET A 1 38.28 85.34 -20.36
C MET A 1 36.84 84.85 -20.21
N GLY A 2 36.61 83.83 -19.37
CA GLY A 2 35.32 83.62 -18.68
C GLY A 2 34.11 83.01 -19.40
N THR A 3 34.12 81.67 -19.50
CA THR A 3 33.03 80.69 -19.24
C THR A 3 31.54 81.08 -19.20
N ARG A 4 30.70 80.21 -19.80
CA ARG A 4 29.69 79.40 -19.07
C ARG A 4 29.22 78.15 -19.85
N ASN A 5 29.28 77.03 -19.13
CA ASN A 5 28.74 75.67 -19.33
C ASN A 5 27.19 75.72 -19.37
N SER A 6 26.35 74.76 -19.76
CA SER A 6 26.39 73.32 -20.06
C SER A 6 24.97 72.96 -20.56
N SER A 7 24.80 71.98 -21.46
CA SER A 7 23.61 71.11 -21.51
C SER A 7 23.80 69.95 -22.48
N ASN A 8 23.27 68.81 -22.06
CA ASN A 8 23.51 67.44 -22.45
C ASN A 8 22.64 66.98 -23.65
N ASP A 9 22.80 65.71 -24.02
CA ASP A 9 21.89 64.83 -24.78
C ASP A 9 22.07 64.78 -26.31
N GLY A 10 22.20 63.65 -26.99
CA GLY A 10 22.11 62.25 -26.59
C GLY A 10 21.93 61.34 -27.83
N LYS A 11 22.69 60.24 -27.86
CA LYS A 11 22.39 58.91 -28.43
C LYS A 11 21.84 58.73 -29.86
N SER A 12 22.57 57.93 -30.64
CA SER A 12 22.07 56.59 -31.05
C SER A 12 23.20 55.64 -31.48
N THR A 13 23.87 55.01 -30.50
CA THR A 13 24.52 53.72 -30.74
C THR A 13 23.61 52.63 -30.21
N GLN A 14 23.03 51.86 -31.11
CA GLN A 14 22.24 50.67 -30.81
C GLN A 14 23.24 49.52 -30.55
N ALA A 15 23.27 49.00 -29.32
CA ALA A 15 24.01 47.78 -28.97
C ALA A 15 23.01 46.68 -28.60
N THR A 16 23.12 45.56 -29.29
CA THR A 16 22.34 44.32 -29.11
C THR A 16 22.63 43.68 -27.75
N ALA A 17 21.58 43.39 -26.97
CA ALA A 17 21.68 42.70 -25.69
C ALA A 17 21.93 41.19 -25.87
N SER A 18 22.90 40.62 -25.15
CA SER A 18 23.23 39.19 -25.18
C SER A 18 22.59 38.42 -24.02
N VAL A 19 21.73 37.45 -24.35
CA VAL A 19 21.09 36.50 -23.41
C VAL A 19 22.08 35.40 -23.04
N SER A 20 22.98 35.63 -22.08
CA SER A 20 24.02 34.65 -21.71
C SER A 20 24.01 34.21 -20.24
N GLY A 21 23.21 34.84 -19.38
CA GLY A 21 23.16 34.52 -17.94
C GLY A 21 22.26 33.32 -17.60
N THR A 22 21.05 33.28 -18.14
CA THR A 22 20.02 32.30 -17.76
C THR A 22 20.35 30.87 -18.20
N PHE A 23 21.00 30.70 -19.36
CA PHE A 23 21.39 29.38 -19.85
C PHE A 23 22.50 28.72 -19.03
N LYS A 24 23.42 29.51 -18.45
CA LYS A 24 24.52 28.97 -17.63
C LYS A 24 24.01 28.42 -16.30
N VAL A 25 23.04 29.10 -15.69
CA VAL A 25 22.40 28.65 -14.45
C VAL A 25 21.58 27.38 -14.71
N ALA A 26 20.78 27.36 -15.77
CA ALA A 26 19.98 26.18 -16.12
C ALA A 26 20.84 24.94 -16.44
N ALA A 27 21.95 25.13 -17.15
CA ALA A 27 22.90 24.05 -17.44
C ALA A 27 23.57 23.51 -16.16
N LEU A 28 23.96 24.39 -15.24
CA LEU A 28 24.57 24.01 -13.97
C LEU A 28 23.60 23.23 -13.08
N THR A 29 22.35 23.69 -12.97
CA THR A 29 21.31 23.00 -12.18
C THR A 29 20.97 21.64 -12.77
N THR A 30 20.88 21.53 -14.10
CA THR A 30 20.62 20.25 -14.78
C THR A 30 21.74 19.25 -14.54
N ALA A 31 23.00 19.69 -14.61
CA ALA A 31 24.16 18.84 -14.35
C ALA A 31 24.20 18.34 -12.90
N LEU A 32 23.83 19.19 -11.93
CA LEU A 32 23.78 18.82 -10.52
C LEU A 32 22.73 17.72 -10.27
N LEU A 33 21.51 17.88 -10.80
CA LEU A 33 20.42 16.91 -10.62
C LEU A 33 20.74 15.55 -11.24
N VAL A 34 21.39 15.53 -12.41
CA VAL A 34 21.85 14.28 -13.02
C VAL A 34 22.92 13.61 -12.15
N GLY A 35 23.81 14.38 -11.54
CA GLY A 35 24.81 13.89 -10.60
C GLY A 35 24.19 13.22 -9.36
N GLU A 36 23.20 13.86 -8.74
CA GLU A 36 22.51 13.31 -7.57
C GLU A 36 21.73 12.03 -7.90
N ALA A 37 21.04 12.00 -9.05
CA ALA A 37 20.30 10.81 -9.49
C ALA A 37 21.25 9.61 -9.73
N ALA A 38 22.40 9.86 -10.37
CA ALA A 38 23.41 8.82 -10.59
C ALA A 38 23.99 8.29 -9.27
N ALA A 39 24.20 9.17 -8.28
CA ALA A 39 24.70 8.78 -6.97
C ALA A 39 23.71 7.87 -6.22
N ILE A 40 22.42 8.18 -6.27
CA ILE A 40 21.35 7.37 -5.65
C ILE A 40 21.27 6.00 -6.32
N VAL A 41 21.24 5.94 -7.66
CA VAL A 41 21.20 4.68 -8.41
C VAL A 41 22.44 3.84 -8.13
N GLY A 42 23.62 4.45 -8.09
CA GLY A 42 24.88 3.77 -7.74
C GLY A 42 24.87 3.20 -6.33
N LEU A 43 24.32 3.92 -5.36
CA LEU A 43 24.19 3.45 -3.98
C LEU A 43 23.26 2.24 -3.88
N PHE A 44 22.07 2.29 -4.50
CA PHE A 44 21.15 1.16 -4.53
C PHE A 44 21.72 -0.05 -5.27
N ALA A 45 22.47 0.16 -6.34
CA ALA A 45 23.15 -0.92 -7.07
C ALA A 45 24.28 -1.57 -6.24
N PHE A 46 24.94 -0.81 -5.36
CA PHE A 46 25.99 -1.31 -4.48
C PHE A 46 25.42 -2.04 -3.26
N VAL A 47 24.38 -1.49 -2.62
CA VAL A 47 23.75 -2.06 -1.41
C VAL A 47 22.82 -3.23 -1.75
N GLY A 48 22.19 -3.21 -2.93
CA GLY A 48 21.18 -4.18 -3.34
C GLY A 48 21.71 -5.47 -3.99
N ARG A 49 23.02 -5.74 -3.99
CA ARG A 49 23.54 -7.03 -4.48
C ARG A 49 23.21 -8.12 -3.46
N PRO A 50 22.29 -9.05 -3.74
CA PRO A 50 22.02 -10.15 -2.82
C PRO A 50 23.29 -11.00 -2.68
N ALA A 51 23.68 -11.27 -1.44
CA ALA A 51 24.76 -12.22 -1.17
C ALA A 51 24.32 -13.60 -1.66
N SER A 52 25.15 -14.25 -2.48
CA SER A 52 24.91 -15.63 -2.90
C SER A 52 24.95 -16.54 -1.68
N THR A 53 23.79 -16.96 -1.20
CA THR A 53 23.66 -17.95 -0.13
C THR A 53 23.94 -19.34 -0.72
N ASN A 54 25.02 -19.99 -0.28
CA ASN A 54 25.23 -21.41 -0.54
C ASN A 54 24.32 -22.21 0.40
N ALA A 55 23.36 -22.93 -0.16
CA ALA A 55 22.51 -23.84 0.60
C ALA A 55 23.15 -25.25 0.62
N GLU A 56 23.44 -25.76 1.81
CA GLU A 56 23.71 -27.20 1.99
C GLU A 56 22.39 -28.00 1.85
N PRO A 57 22.43 -29.23 1.32
CA PRO A 57 21.23 -29.99 1.05
C PRO A 57 20.71 -30.61 2.35
N THR A 58 19.77 -29.93 3.01
CA THR A 58 18.95 -30.56 4.05
C THR A 58 17.68 -31.12 3.42
N MET A 59 17.43 -32.39 3.75
CA MET A 59 16.35 -33.24 3.25
C MET A 59 14.97 -32.55 3.30
N ALA A 60 14.30 -32.54 2.15
CA ALA A 60 12.85 -32.37 1.95
C ALA A 60 12.12 -31.46 2.96
N ALA A 61 12.51 -30.19 3.04
CA ALA A 61 11.58 -29.15 3.45
C ALA A 61 10.59 -28.97 2.30
N ALA A 62 9.29 -29.12 2.57
CA ALA A 62 8.26 -28.60 1.66
C ALA A 62 8.66 -27.18 1.26
N GLU A 63 8.67 -26.87 -0.04
CA GLU A 63 8.86 -25.50 -0.51
C GLU A 63 8.07 -24.57 0.41
N GLU A 64 8.76 -23.66 1.12
CA GLU A 64 8.09 -22.60 1.85
C GLU A 64 7.25 -21.86 0.79
N ASP A 65 5.96 -22.19 0.75
CA ASP A 65 4.96 -21.53 -0.09
C ASP A 65 5.02 -20.06 0.33
N VAL A 66 5.75 -19.24 -0.42
CA VAL A 66 5.89 -17.83 -0.10
C VAL A 66 4.48 -17.24 -0.16
N VAL A 67 3.97 -16.89 1.02
CA VAL A 67 2.65 -16.28 1.17
C VAL A 67 2.79 -14.77 1.30
N GLU A 68 1.82 -14.07 0.75
CA GLU A 68 1.71 -12.62 0.81
C GLU A 68 0.38 -12.26 1.47
N GLU A 69 0.39 -11.25 2.34
CA GLU A 69 -0.82 -10.74 2.97
C GLU A 69 -1.45 -9.65 2.11
N VAL A 70 -2.72 -9.84 1.78
CA VAL A 70 -3.52 -8.89 1.01
C VAL A 70 -4.62 -8.33 1.90
N PRO A 71 -4.73 -7.00 2.04
CA PRO A 71 -5.85 -6.38 2.74
C PRO A 71 -7.18 -6.71 2.05
N LEU A 72 -8.16 -7.14 2.84
CA LEU A 72 -9.49 -7.52 2.35
C LEU A 72 -10.56 -6.53 2.79
N PHE A 73 -10.52 -6.13 4.06
CA PHE A 73 -11.51 -5.24 4.66
C PHE A 73 -10.87 -4.43 5.78
N GLU A 74 -11.30 -3.19 5.91
CA GLU A 74 -10.99 -2.29 7.02
C GLU A 74 -12.27 -1.52 7.39
N GLY A 75 -12.48 -1.37 8.70
CA GLY A 75 -13.44 -0.48 9.29
C GLY A 75 -14.41 -1.15 10.26
N ARG A 76 -15.54 -0.47 10.49
CA ARG A 76 -16.43 -0.84 11.59
C ARG A 76 -17.49 -1.87 11.19
N LEU A 77 -17.62 -2.90 12.02
CA LEU A 77 -18.66 -3.91 11.93
C LEU A 77 -19.52 -3.88 13.19
N SER A 78 -20.81 -4.20 13.05
CA SER A 78 -21.75 -4.19 14.17
C SER A 78 -22.44 -5.54 14.34
N ASN A 79 -22.73 -5.88 15.58
CA ASN A 79 -23.52 -7.05 15.95
C ASN A 79 -24.55 -6.64 17.02
N ASP A 80 -25.80 -7.03 16.81
CA ASP A 80 -26.93 -6.75 17.71
C ASP A 80 -27.65 -8.01 18.19
N ARG A 81 -27.03 -9.19 18.03
CA ARG A 81 -27.66 -10.50 18.29
C ARG A 81 -28.00 -10.73 19.77
N ALA A 82 -27.27 -10.08 20.68
CA ALA A 82 -27.56 -10.09 22.12
C ALA A 82 -28.64 -9.08 22.56
N GLY A 83 -29.30 -8.38 21.62
CA GLY A 83 -30.23 -7.29 21.90
C GLY A 83 -29.57 -5.96 22.29
N GLN A 84 -28.23 -5.91 22.31
CA GLN A 84 -27.42 -4.70 22.47
C GLN A 84 -26.53 -4.55 21.24
N VAL A 85 -26.36 -3.33 20.74
CA VAL A 85 -25.51 -3.07 19.58
C VAL A 85 -24.06 -2.93 20.03
N PHE A 86 -23.20 -3.83 19.59
CA PHE A 86 -21.76 -3.74 19.72
C PHE A 86 -21.14 -3.34 18.38
N VAL A 87 -20.20 -2.42 18.40
CA VAL A 87 -19.40 -2.01 17.24
C VAL A 87 -17.95 -2.36 17.46
N TYR A 88 -17.36 -3.01 16.47
CA TYR A 88 -16.00 -3.50 16.45
C TYR A 88 -15.24 -2.77 15.36
N ASP A 89 -14.05 -2.28 15.68
CA ASP A 89 -13.11 -1.81 14.67
C ASP A 89 -12.33 -3.04 14.18
N THR A 90 -12.45 -3.36 12.89
CA THR A 90 -12.04 -4.67 12.36
C THR A 90 -11.29 -4.52 11.05
N ASP A 91 -10.13 -5.18 11.01
CA ASP A 91 -9.34 -5.39 9.82
C ASP A 91 -9.31 -6.87 9.47
N VAL A 92 -9.45 -7.17 8.18
CA VAL A 92 -9.35 -8.53 7.67
C VAL A 92 -8.30 -8.55 6.57
N TYR A 93 -7.36 -9.48 6.71
CA TYR A 93 -6.33 -9.77 5.72
C TYR A 93 -6.50 -11.20 5.22
N VAL A 94 -6.05 -11.46 4.00
CA VAL A 94 -5.99 -12.80 3.44
C VAL A 94 -4.54 -13.14 3.05
N GLN A 95 -4.06 -14.26 3.56
CA GLN A 95 -2.78 -14.84 3.16
C GLN A 95 -3.00 -15.64 1.87
N VAL A 96 -2.27 -15.28 0.84
CA VAL A 96 -2.39 -15.87 -0.49
C VAL A 96 -1.03 -16.34 -1.00
N ARG A 97 -1.02 -17.36 -1.85
CA ARG A 97 0.22 -17.77 -2.51
C ARG A 97 0.74 -16.62 -3.38
N LYS A 98 2.04 -16.32 -3.33
CA LYS A 98 2.66 -15.19 -4.05
C LYS A 98 2.32 -15.13 -5.54
N GLY A 99 2.24 -16.29 -6.22
CA GLY A 99 1.86 -16.37 -7.64
C GLY A 99 0.42 -15.92 -7.95
N GLU A 100 -0.47 -15.90 -6.95
CA GLU A 100 -1.90 -15.58 -7.09
C GLU A 100 -2.26 -14.21 -6.48
N ALA A 101 -1.32 -13.55 -5.79
CA ALA A 101 -1.56 -12.32 -5.03
C ALA A 101 -2.15 -11.19 -5.89
N GLU A 102 -1.54 -10.91 -7.03
CA GLU A 102 -1.99 -9.86 -7.95
C GLU A 102 -3.38 -10.13 -8.54
N ARG A 103 -3.72 -11.40 -8.79
CA ARG A 103 -5.05 -11.76 -9.26
C ARG A 103 -6.07 -11.52 -8.16
N ILE A 104 -5.79 -11.99 -6.95
CA ILE A 104 -6.71 -11.85 -5.80
C ILE A 104 -6.91 -10.38 -5.45
N ARG A 105 -5.85 -9.55 -5.46
CA ARG A 105 -5.96 -8.09 -5.31
C ARG A 105 -6.95 -7.46 -6.28
N ARG A 106 -6.83 -7.77 -7.57
CA ARG A 106 -7.75 -7.25 -8.60
C ARG A 106 -9.19 -7.70 -8.38
N GLU A 107 -9.37 -8.95 -7.97
CA GLU A 107 -10.70 -9.50 -7.70
C GLU A 107 -11.33 -8.88 -6.45
N ILE A 108 -10.54 -8.67 -5.38
CA ILE A 108 -10.95 -7.95 -4.18
C ILE A 108 -11.38 -6.54 -4.54
N GLU A 109 -10.59 -5.81 -5.34
CA GLU A 109 -10.93 -4.44 -5.72
C GLU A 109 -12.21 -4.39 -6.56
N ARG A 110 -12.37 -5.31 -7.52
CA ARG A 110 -13.58 -5.41 -8.35
C ARG A 110 -14.83 -5.72 -7.54
N SER A 111 -14.71 -6.54 -6.49
CA SER A 111 -15.84 -7.03 -5.68
C SER A 111 -15.87 -6.47 -4.26
N ARG A 112 -15.20 -5.33 -4.02
CA ARG A 112 -14.97 -4.77 -2.68
C ARG A 112 -16.26 -4.56 -1.88
N HIS A 113 -17.30 -4.04 -2.51
CA HIS A 113 -18.58 -3.78 -1.85
C HIS A 113 -19.35 -5.06 -1.52
N GLU A 114 -19.26 -6.06 -2.39
CA GLU A 114 -19.88 -7.37 -2.17
C GLU A 114 -19.18 -8.11 -1.03
N LEU A 115 -17.85 -8.16 -1.05
CA LEU A 115 -17.03 -8.70 0.04
C LEU A 115 -17.34 -8.00 1.37
N ARG A 116 -17.46 -6.67 1.36
CA ARG A 116 -17.86 -5.90 2.54
C ARG A 116 -19.22 -6.33 3.06
N ALA A 117 -20.20 -6.55 2.18
CA ALA A 117 -21.54 -7.00 2.57
C ALA A 117 -21.52 -8.42 3.14
N GLU A 118 -20.77 -9.34 2.53
CA GLU A 118 -20.62 -10.72 2.99
C GLU A 118 -19.94 -10.81 4.36
N ILE A 119 -18.85 -10.06 4.55
CA ILE A 119 -18.15 -9.96 5.84
C ILE A 119 -19.10 -9.39 6.90
N ALA A 120 -19.83 -8.32 6.59
CA ALA A 120 -20.81 -7.76 7.51
C ALA A 120 -21.94 -8.74 7.86
N ALA A 121 -22.40 -9.55 6.91
CA ALA A 121 -23.41 -10.57 7.15
C ALA A 121 -22.89 -11.70 8.07
N ILE A 122 -21.65 -12.15 7.87
CA ILE A 122 -20.99 -13.12 8.77
C ILE A 122 -20.89 -12.53 10.19
N TRP A 123 -20.45 -11.28 10.30
CA TRP A 123 -20.30 -10.58 11.58
C TRP A 123 -21.63 -10.41 12.31
N ARG A 124 -22.66 -9.92 11.62
CA ARG A 124 -23.98 -9.67 12.19
C ARG A 124 -24.70 -10.97 12.61
N SER A 125 -24.43 -12.07 11.91
CA SER A 125 -25.03 -13.38 12.20
C SER A 125 -24.26 -14.19 13.24
N ALA A 126 -23.08 -13.78 13.69
CA ALA A 126 -22.31 -14.50 14.68
C ALA A 126 -22.93 -14.41 16.09
N GLU A 127 -22.85 -15.51 16.83
CA GLU A 127 -23.27 -15.57 18.24
C GLU A 127 -22.36 -14.69 19.11
N PRO A 128 -22.92 -14.05 20.17
CA PRO A 128 -22.14 -13.21 21.09
C PRO A 128 -20.92 -13.93 21.69
N ALA A 129 -21.03 -15.24 21.92
CA ALA A 129 -19.94 -16.08 22.44
C ALA A 129 -18.72 -16.11 21.51
N HIS A 130 -18.91 -16.05 20.18
CA HIS A 130 -17.80 -16.08 19.22
C HIS A 130 -16.91 -14.83 19.30
N PHE A 131 -17.46 -13.71 19.77
CA PHE A 131 -16.70 -12.47 19.99
C PHE A 131 -15.89 -12.48 21.29
N GLN A 132 -16.09 -13.49 22.15
CA GLN A 132 -15.34 -13.67 23.39
C GLN A 132 -14.17 -14.66 23.21
N GLU A 133 -14.06 -15.29 22.05
CA GLU A 133 -12.96 -16.18 21.72
C GLU A 133 -11.66 -15.37 21.58
N PRO A 134 -10.54 -15.78 22.19
CA PRO A 134 -9.31 -14.98 22.22
C PRO A 134 -8.76 -14.59 20.84
N ARG A 135 -9.03 -15.40 19.80
CA ARG A 135 -8.54 -15.13 18.44
C ARG A 135 -9.67 -15.14 17.41
N PHE A 136 -10.91 -15.01 17.84
CA PHE A 136 -12.09 -15.07 16.95
C PHE A 136 -12.07 -16.31 16.05
N GLU A 137 -11.69 -17.47 16.58
CA GLU A 137 -11.44 -18.70 15.85
C GLU A 137 -12.63 -19.10 14.95
N THR A 138 -13.84 -19.04 15.49
CA THR A 138 -15.07 -19.38 14.77
C THR A 138 -15.39 -18.38 13.66
N LEU A 139 -15.22 -17.08 13.92
CA LEU A 139 -15.42 -16.03 12.92
C LEU A 139 -14.38 -16.12 11.79
N THR A 140 -13.12 -16.35 12.16
CA THR A 140 -12.01 -16.54 11.22
C THR A 140 -12.27 -17.75 10.33
N ALA A 141 -12.67 -18.90 10.88
CA ALA A 141 -13.00 -20.08 10.10
C ALA A 141 -14.16 -19.86 9.12
N ARG A 142 -15.20 -19.13 9.53
CA ARG A 142 -16.34 -18.78 8.65
C ARG A 142 -15.91 -17.85 7.52
N LEU A 143 -15.07 -16.86 7.81
CA LEU A 143 -14.50 -15.97 6.80
C LEU A 143 -13.60 -16.74 5.84
N GLU A 144 -12.74 -17.62 6.33
CA GLU A 144 -11.89 -18.48 5.50
C GLU A 144 -12.72 -19.36 4.56
N ALA A 145 -13.79 -19.99 5.07
CA ALA A 145 -14.66 -20.81 4.25
C ALA A 145 -15.29 -20.01 3.11
N MET A 146 -15.79 -18.81 3.40
CA MET A 146 -16.34 -17.89 2.38
C MET A 146 -15.26 -17.50 1.35
N LEU A 147 -14.07 -17.13 1.80
CA LEU A 147 -12.98 -16.71 0.93
C LEU A 147 -12.47 -17.85 0.04
N ARG A 148 -12.38 -19.07 0.58
CA ARG A 148 -12.03 -20.26 -0.20
C ARG A 148 -13.10 -20.56 -1.24
N ASP A 149 -14.38 -20.54 -0.87
CA ASP A 149 -15.46 -20.74 -1.84
C ASP A 149 -15.39 -19.73 -2.98
N ARG A 150 -15.07 -18.47 -2.69
CA ARG A 150 -14.97 -17.41 -3.69
C ARG A 150 -13.72 -17.52 -4.57
N PHE A 151 -12.54 -17.66 -3.97
CA PHE A 151 -11.26 -17.47 -4.66
C PHE A 151 -10.57 -18.75 -5.11
N ASN A 152 -10.95 -19.91 -4.57
CA ASN A 152 -10.35 -21.21 -4.90
C ASN A 152 -11.20 -22.03 -5.90
N ARG A 153 -12.08 -21.38 -6.66
CA ARG A 153 -12.89 -22.05 -7.70
C ARG A 153 -12.02 -22.55 -8.85
N GLY A 154 -12.43 -23.66 -9.47
CA GLY A 154 -11.78 -24.21 -10.67
C GLY A 154 -10.41 -24.85 -10.41
N GLY A 155 -10.19 -25.45 -9.24
CA GLY A 155 -8.96 -26.19 -8.91
C GLY A 155 -7.76 -25.32 -8.51
N ARG A 156 -7.94 -24.00 -8.41
CA ARG A 156 -6.89 -23.06 -7.99
C ARG A 156 -6.89 -22.96 -6.46
N GLN A 157 -5.72 -23.01 -5.83
CA GLN A 157 -5.59 -22.82 -4.38
C GLN A 157 -4.84 -21.53 -4.09
N GLY A 158 -5.52 -20.40 -4.26
CA GLY A 158 -4.94 -19.07 -4.07
C GLY A 158 -4.96 -18.60 -2.62
N VAL A 159 -6.03 -18.89 -1.88
CA VAL A 159 -6.20 -18.51 -0.46
C VAL A 159 -5.66 -19.60 0.45
N VAL A 160 -4.74 -19.19 1.33
CA VAL A 160 -4.10 -20.05 2.33
C VAL A 160 -4.77 -19.89 3.69
N LYS A 161 -5.03 -18.65 4.13
CA LYS A 161 -5.55 -18.34 5.47
C LYS A 161 -6.20 -16.96 5.52
N ALA A 162 -7.13 -16.72 6.44
CA ALA A 162 -7.58 -15.38 6.78
C ALA A 162 -7.02 -14.95 8.15
N VAL A 163 -6.78 -13.65 8.29
CA VAL A 163 -6.32 -13.04 9.55
C VAL A 163 -7.30 -11.94 9.90
N VAL A 164 -7.94 -12.09 11.05
CA VAL A 164 -8.86 -11.09 11.59
C VAL A 164 -8.17 -10.37 12.73
N VAL A 165 -8.12 -9.05 12.65
CA VAL A 165 -7.66 -8.18 13.71
C VAL A 165 -8.86 -7.33 14.11
N SER A 166 -9.32 -7.47 15.34
CA SER A 166 -10.48 -6.69 15.81
C SER A 166 -10.20 -6.13 17.19
N GLY A 167 -10.54 -4.86 17.37
CA GLY A 167 -10.61 -4.23 18.68
C GLY A 167 -11.76 -4.80 19.53
N ALA A 168 -11.77 -4.40 20.80
CA ALA A 168 -12.87 -4.72 21.71
C ALA A 168 -14.19 -4.10 21.21
N GLY A 169 -15.29 -4.86 21.34
CA GLY A 169 -16.62 -4.38 20.97
C GLY A 169 -17.08 -3.26 21.89
N ILE A 170 -17.32 -2.07 21.33
CA ILE A 170 -17.88 -0.94 22.06
C ILE A 170 -19.40 -1.06 22.02
N ARG A 171 -20.03 -1.10 23.19
CA ARG A 171 -21.48 -1.04 23.29
C ARG A 171 -21.97 0.36 22.95
N LEU A 172 -22.86 0.48 21.98
CA LEU A 172 -23.59 1.72 21.72
C LEU A 172 -24.81 1.80 22.67
N GLY A 173 -24.81 2.81 23.54
CA GLY A 173 -26.01 3.19 24.29
C GLY A 173 -27.04 3.81 23.34
N ARG A 174 -28.32 3.50 23.55
CA ARG A 174 -29.41 4.31 22.98
C ARG A 174 -29.55 5.62 23.75
#